data_AF-A0A534Q355-F1
#
_entry.id   AF-A0A534Q355-F1
#
_cell.length_a   1.000
_cell.length_b   1.000
_cell.length_c   1.000
_cell.angle_alpha   90.00
_cell.angle_beta   90.00
_cell.angle_gamma   90.00
#
_symmetry.space_group_name_H-M   'P 1'
#
loop_
_entity.id
_entity.type
_entity.pdbx_description
1 polymer ?
#
loop_
_entity_poly.entity_id
_entity_poly.type
_entity_poly.pdbx_seq_one_letter_code
_entity_poly.pdbx_strand_id
1 'polypeptide(L)'
;MRPIVLLTVVLACSEPKQRDFTMPRSVEDVRGRLLPLVEGHPVGEAREFMVQHGFSCDDPLPSATDAHAHVCHAGQRTVVLLERNGRVADVQAR
;
A
#
# COMPACT_ATOMS: atom_id res chain seq x y z
N MET A 1 -43.52 -34.04 9.66
CA MET A 1 -42.75 -33.21 8.70
C MET A 1 -41.80 -32.35 9.53
N ARG A 2 -40.48 -32.58 9.45
CA ARG A 2 -39.46 -31.86 10.25
C ARG A 2 -38.86 -30.75 9.37
N PRO A 3 -38.76 -29.50 9.82
CA PRO A 3 -38.13 -28.45 9.03
C PRO A 3 -36.60 -28.59 9.11
N ILE A 4 -35.96 -28.71 7.95
CA ILE A 4 -34.50 -28.64 7.81
C ILE A 4 -34.14 -27.15 7.80
N VAL A 5 -33.53 -26.69 8.89
CA VAL A 5 -32.92 -25.36 9.00
C VAL A 5 -31.64 -25.39 8.18
N LEU A 6 -31.66 -24.76 7.00
CA LEU A 6 -30.48 -24.59 6.16
C LEU A 6 -29.63 -23.45 6.75
N LEU A 7 -28.55 -23.82 7.42
CA LEU A 7 -27.58 -22.91 8.02
C LEU A 7 -26.71 -22.30 6.90
N THR A 8 -26.96 -21.05 6.53
CA THR A 8 -26.14 -20.30 5.57
C THR A 8 -24.84 -19.87 6.24
N VAL A 9 -23.77 -20.64 6.05
CA VAL A 9 -22.41 -20.30 6.45
C VAL A 9 -21.91 -19.21 5.50
N VAL A 10 -21.97 -17.96 5.94
CA VAL A 10 -21.27 -16.86 5.27
C VAL A 10 -19.78 -17.11 5.50
N LEU A 11 -19.08 -17.58 4.45
CA LEU A 11 -17.63 -17.58 4.43
C LEU A 11 -17.19 -16.14 4.62
N ALA A 12 -16.64 -15.85 5.80
CA ALA A 12 -15.85 -14.65 6.03
C ALA A 12 -14.79 -14.60 4.92
N CYS A 13 -14.87 -13.57 4.08
CA CYS A 13 -13.70 -13.10 3.34
C CYS A 13 -12.67 -12.75 4.40
N SER A 14 -11.76 -13.68 4.71
CA SER A 14 -10.59 -13.40 5.50
C SER A 14 -9.85 -12.29 4.77
N GLU A 15 -10.03 -11.05 5.21
CA GLU A 15 -9.17 -9.95 4.80
C GLU A 15 -7.74 -10.45 5.03
N PRO A 16 -6.90 -10.52 3.98
CA PRO A 16 -5.54 -10.97 4.14
C PRO A 16 -4.91 -10.05 5.15
N LYS A 17 -4.63 -10.59 6.35
CA LYS A 17 -4.06 -9.88 7.49
C LYS A 17 -2.90 -9.06 6.96
N GLN A 18 -3.11 -7.75 6.79
CA GLN A 18 -2.10 -6.83 6.28
C GLN A 18 -0.85 -7.09 7.12
N ARG A 19 0.22 -7.54 6.47
CA ARG A 19 1.45 -7.87 7.17
C ARG A 19 1.91 -6.61 7.90
N ASP A 20 2.11 -6.71 9.21
CA ASP A 20 2.57 -5.59 10.03
C ASP A 20 3.87 -5.01 9.41
N PHE A 21 3.78 -3.81 8.85
CA PHE A 21 4.97 -3.11 8.36
C PHE A 21 5.60 -2.36 9.52
N THR A 22 6.75 -2.86 9.98
CA THR A 22 7.60 -2.15 10.94
C THR A 22 8.71 -1.42 10.19
N MET A 23 8.79 -0.12 10.37
CA MET A 23 9.81 0.73 9.74
C MET A 23 11.25 0.23 10.02
N PRO A 24 12.01 -0.18 8.99
CA PRO A 24 13.40 -0.62 9.14
C PRO A 24 14.35 0.52 9.53
N ARG A 25 15.57 0.17 9.95
CA ARG A 25 16.61 1.17 10.24
C ARG A 25 17.36 1.62 8.97
N SER A 26 17.67 0.71 8.05
CA SER A 26 18.32 0.99 6.76
C SER A 26 17.29 1.43 5.70
N VAL A 27 17.71 2.27 4.77
CA VAL A 27 16.90 2.77 3.64
C VAL A 27 16.69 1.68 2.58
N GLU A 28 17.71 0.87 2.31
CA GLU A 28 17.63 -0.26 1.38
C GLU A 28 16.58 -1.28 1.87
N ASP A 29 16.53 -1.52 3.18
CA ASP A 29 15.54 -2.39 3.81
C ASP A 29 14.12 -1.81 3.72
N VAL A 30 13.97 -0.48 3.75
CA VAL A 30 12.67 0.18 3.60
C VAL A 30 12.08 -0.14 2.23
N ARG A 31 12.86 0.07 1.15
CA ARG A 31 12.41 -0.28 -0.20
C ARG A 31 12.09 -1.78 -0.31
N GLY A 32 13.01 -2.64 0.12
CA GLY A 32 12.85 -4.09 0.00
C GLY A 32 11.65 -4.65 0.75
N ARG A 33 11.24 -4.01 1.85
CA ARG A 33 10.06 -4.41 2.63
C ARG A 33 8.77 -3.74 2.19
N LEU A 34 8.81 -2.51 1.66
CA LEU A 34 7.63 -1.81 1.16
C LEU A 34 7.20 -2.33 -0.20
N LEU A 35 8.13 -2.51 -1.14
CA LEU A 35 7.80 -2.85 -2.53
C LEU A 35 6.83 -4.05 -2.63
N PRO A 36 7.06 -5.20 -1.95
CA PRO A 36 6.15 -6.35 -2.04
C PRO A 36 4.76 -6.13 -1.42
N LEU A 37 4.55 -5.04 -0.66
CA LEU A 37 3.28 -4.72 0.01
C LEU A 37 2.43 -3.73 -0.79
N VAL A 38 3.06 -2.95 -1.67
CA VAL A 38 2.37 -1.88 -2.43
C VAL A 38 2.47 -2.06 -3.94
N GLU A 39 3.43 -2.82 -4.45
CA GLU A 39 3.60 -3.07 -5.89
C GLU A 39 2.34 -3.69 -6.51
N GLY A 40 1.91 -3.17 -7.65
CA GLY A 40 0.72 -3.61 -8.37
C GLY A 40 -0.60 -3.14 -7.76
N HIS A 41 -0.61 -2.59 -6.54
CA HIS A 41 -1.82 -2.04 -5.93
C HIS A 41 -2.21 -0.70 -6.57
N PRO A 42 -3.51 -0.34 -6.57
CA PRO A 42 -3.95 1.01 -6.90
C PRO A 42 -3.22 2.04 -6.05
N VAL A 43 -2.80 3.15 -6.66
CA VAL A 43 -1.96 4.13 -5.96
C VAL A 43 -2.67 4.78 -4.76
N GLY A 44 -3.99 4.92 -4.83
CA GLY A 44 -4.81 5.37 -3.70
C GLY A 44 -4.70 4.45 -2.49
N GLU A 45 -4.91 3.15 -2.69
CA GLU A 45 -4.77 2.12 -1.64
C GLU A 45 -3.34 2.06 -1.09
N ALA A 46 -2.33 2.18 -1.97
CA ALA A 46 -0.94 2.22 -1.54
C ALA A 46 -0.63 3.46 -0.67
N ARG A 47 -1.14 4.63 -1.03
CA ARG A 47 -0.99 5.85 -0.21
C ARG A 47 -1.71 5.72 1.13
N GLU A 48 -2.92 5.16 1.15
CA GLU A 48 -3.66 4.89 2.38
C GLU A 48 -2.89 3.92 3.30
N PHE A 49 -2.34 2.85 2.74
CA PHE A 49 -1.47 1.92 3.46
C PHE A 49 -0.27 2.64 4.08
N MET A 50 0.39 3.53 3.34
CA MET A 50 1.51 4.32 3.84
C MET A 50 1.06 5.19 5.02
N VAL A 51 -0.07 5.89 4.91
CA VAL A 51 -0.60 6.73 6.00
C VAL A 51 -0.93 5.90 7.25
N GLN A 52 -1.56 4.73 7.09
CA GLN A 52 -1.87 3.80 8.19
C GLN A 52 -0.61 3.33 8.92
N HIS A 53 0.54 3.30 8.24
CA HIS A 53 1.83 2.88 8.79
C HIS A 53 2.75 4.05 9.18
N GLY A 54 2.18 5.24 9.37
CA GLY A 54 2.88 6.39 9.95
C GLY A 54 3.68 7.22 8.96
N PHE A 55 3.42 7.07 7.66
CA PHE A 55 3.95 7.98 6.65
C PHE A 55 3.00 9.17 6.47
N SER A 56 3.55 10.32 6.06
CA SER A 56 2.79 11.48 5.60
C SER A 56 3.04 11.66 4.11
N CYS A 57 2.01 11.54 3.28
CA CYS A 57 2.14 11.65 1.84
C CYS A 57 1.74 13.04 1.34
N ASP A 58 2.59 13.61 0.49
CA ASP A 58 2.32 14.88 -0.18
C ASP A 58 1.19 14.70 -1.20
N ASP A 59 0.60 15.82 -1.60
CA ASP A 59 -0.33 15.82 -2.72
C ASP A 59 0.38 15.42 -4.02
N PRO A 60 -0.29 14.69 -4.93
CA PRO A 60 0.31 14.28 -6.19
C PRO A 60 0.75 15.51 -6.98
N LEU A 61 1.99 15.49 -7.45
CA LEU A 61 2.48 16.55 -8.34
C LEU A 61 1.72 16.47 -9.67
N PRO A 62 1.39 17.63 -10.28
CA PRO A 62 0.80 17.63 -11.62
C PRO A 62 1.77 16.98 -12.61
N SER A 63 1.32 15.94 -13.32
CA SER A 63 2.09 15.27 -14.38
C SER A 63 1.46 15.54 -15.74
N ALA A 64 2.30 15.71 -16.75
CA ALA A 64 1.89 15.80 -18.15
C ALA A 64 1.81 14.41 -18.83
N THR A 65 2.02 13.33 -18.07
CA THR A 65 2.06 11.95 -18.57
C THR A 65 1.31 11.02 -17.63
N ASP A 66 1.00 9.80 -18.08
CA ASP A 66 0.36 8.76 -17.25
C ASP A 66 1.31 8.15 -16.18
N ALA A 67 2.54 8.68 -16.07
CA ALA A 67 3.48 8.34 -15.01
C ALA A 67 3.46 9.44 -13.94
N HIS A 68 3.20 9.05 -12.70
CA HIS A 68 3.14 9.96 -11.56
C HIS A 68 4.10 9.49 -10.46
N ALA A 69 4.63 10.44 -9.70
CA ALA A 69 5.44 10.17 -8.53
C ALA A 69 4.66 10.67 -7.30
N HIS A 70 4.52 9.79 -6.30
CA HIS A 70 3.85 10.11 -5.05
C HIS A 70 4.87 10.05 -3.93
N VAL A 71 5.06 11.18 -3.25
CA VAL A 71 6.09 11.32 -2.22
C VAL A 71 5.46 11.11 -0.86
N CYS A 72 6.07 10.28 -0.02
CA CYS A 72 5.66 10.00 1.35
C CYS A 72 6.86 10.08 2.29
N HIS A 73 6.66 10.66 3.47
CA HIS A 73 7.70 10.96 4.44
C HIS A 73 7.48 10.16 5.73
N ALA A 74 8.56 9.65 6.33
CA ALA A 74 8.53 9.06 7.66
C ALA A 74 9.80 9.43 8.44
N GLY A 75 9.68 10.41 9.34
CA GLY A 75 10.83 11.00 10.02
C GLY A 75 11.77 11.67 9.03
N GLN A 76 13.01 11.18 8.93
CA GLN A 76 14.01 11.68 7.98
C GLN A 76 14.00 10.94 6.63
N ARG A 77 13.13 9.95 6.46
CA ARG A 77 13.09 9.11 5.26
C ARG A 77 12.07 9.63 4.27
N THR A 78 12.47 9.64 3.01
CA THR A 78 11.59 9.97 1.88
C THR A 78 11.37 8.71 1.05
N VAL A 79 10.11 8.34 0.84
CA VAL A 79 9.70 7.22 -0.01
C VAL A 79 8.93 7.78 -1.20
N VAL A 80 9.26 7.33 -2.41
CA VAL A 80 8.57 7.71 -3.64
C VAL A 80 7.92 6.47 -4.23
N LEU A 81 6.59 6.49 -4.34
CA LEU A 81 5.83 5.49 -5.08
C LEU A 81 5.76 5.95 -6.55
N LEU A 82 6.27 5.12 -7.45
CA LEU A 82 6.18 5.37 -8.88
C LEU A 82 4.92 4.73 -9.41
N GLU A 83 4.01 5.54 -9.96
CA GLU A 83 2.76 5.09 -10.54
C GLU A 83 2.91 4.90 -12.06
N ARG A 84 2.32 3.83 -12.56
CA ARG A 84 2.04 3.62 -13.98
C ARG A 84 0.63 3.04 -14.13
N ASN A 85 -0.20 3.67 -14.93
CA ASN A 85 -1.58 3.24 -15.20
C ASN A 85 -2.44 3.08 -13.92
N GLY A 86 -2.37 4.03 -12.98
CA GLY A 86 -3.16 3.99 -11.74
C GLY A 86 -2.61 3.06 -10.65
N ARG A 87 -1.49 2.37 -10.91
CA ARG A 87 -0.92 1.34 -10.02
C ARG A 87 0.53 1.61 -9.69
N VAL A 88 0.98 1.17 -8.52
CA VAL A 88 2.39 1.25 -8.14
C VAL A 88 3.22 0.30 -8.98
N ALA A 89 4.21 0.83 -9.68
CA ALA A 89 5.16 0.09 -10.52
C ALA A 89 6.51 -0.12 -9.84
N ASP A 90 6.92 0.79 -8.96
CA ASP A 90 8.17 0.67 -8.19
C ASP A 90 8.14 1.60 -6.96
N VAL A 91 9.08 1.39 -6.05
CA VAL A 91 9.28 2.19 -4.84
C VAL A 91 10.74 2.62 -4.77
N GLN A 92 10.98 3.91 -4.53
CA GLN A 92 12.29 4.42 -4.16
C GLN A 92 12.28 4.87 -2.71
N ALA A 93 13.38 4.67 -1.98
CA ALA A 93 13.54 5.16 -0.62
C ALA A 93 14.88 5.91 -0.52
N ARG A 94 14.88 7.02 0.22
CA ARG A 94 16.03 7.87 0.49
C ARG A 94 16.07 8.24 1.98
#